data_AF-A0A939AFQ4-F1
#
_entry.id   AF-A0A939AFQ4-F1
#
_cell.length_a   1.000
_cell.length_b   1.000
_cell.length_c   1.000
_cell.angle_alpha   90.00
_cell.angle_beta   90.00
_cell.angle_gamma   90.00
#
_symmetry.space_group_name_H-M   'P 1'
#
loop_
_entity.id
_entity.type
_entity.pdbx_description
1 polymer ?
#
loop_
_entity_poly.entity_id
_entity_poly.type
_entity_poly.pdbx_seq_one_letter_code
_entity_poly.pdbx_strand_id
1 'polypeptide(L)' 'MKKNQLRLNDTLRALVDEYIWSNEPVSSLTLNEKHLTQVSSATLRLDLYKLEQM' A
#
# COMPACT_ATOMS: atom_id res chain seq x y z
N MET A 1 9.88 -15.63 -4.36
CA MET A 1 9.43 -14.85 -3.17
C MET A 1 8.02 -15.28 -2.79
N LYS A 2 7.67 -15.30 -1.50
CA LYS A 2 6.29 -15.62 -1.08
C LYS A 2 5.32 -14.56 -1.63
N LYS A 3 4.13 -14.95 -2.12
CA LYS A 3 3.13 -14.05 -2.71
C LYS A 3 2.81 -12.82 -1.84
N ASN A 4 2.78 -12.99 -0.53
CA ASN A 4 2.52 -11.89 0.41
C ASN A 4 3.65 -10.85 0.44
N GLN A 5 4.90 -11.26 0.20
CA GLN A 5 6.04 -10.34 0.21
C GLN A 5 6.11 -9.52 -1.07
N LEU A 6 5.69 -10.09 -2.20
CA LEU A 6 5.53 -9.33 -3.45
C LEU A 6 4.47 -8.23 -3.27
N ARG A 7 3.29 -8.58 -2.74
CA ARG A 7 2.24 -7.59 -2.46
C ARG A 7 2.68 -6.51 -1.47
N LEU A 8 3.43 -6.88 -0.43
CA LEU A 8 3.95 -5.91 0.53
C LEU A 8 4.87 -4.88 -0.14
N ASN A 9 5.73 -5.32 -1.06
CA ASN A 9 6.57 -4.42 -1.85
C ASN A 9 5.76 -3.55 -2.80
N ASP A 10 4.73 -4.11 -3.45
CA ASP A 10 3.83 -3.36 -4.32
C ASP A 10 3.08 -2.26 -3.53
N THR A 11 2.63 -2.58 -2.31
CA THR A 11 2.01 -1.62 -1.37
C THR A 11 2.97 -0.50 -0.99
N LEU A 12 4.22 -0.81 -0.66
CA LEU A 12 5.23 0.20 -0.33
C LEU A 12 5.51 1.12 -1.53
N ARG A 13 5.66 0.54 -2.72
CA ARG A 13 5.89 1.30 -3.95
C ARG A 13 4.76 2.29 -4.23
N ALA A 14 3.51 1.78 -4.22
CA ALA A 14 2.34 2.62 -4.44
C ALA A 14 2.19 3.73 -3.39
N LEU A 15 2.51 3.43 -2.12
CA LEU A 15 2.50 4.40 -1.03
C LEU A 15 3.47 5.57 -1.29
N VAL A 16 4.71 5.25 -1.65
CA VAL A 16 5.75 6.25 -1.91
C VAL A 16 5.41 7.07 -3.15
N ASP A 17 4.99 6.41 -4.24
CA ASP A 17 4.64 7.10 -5.50
C ASP A 17 3.47 8.08 -5.28
N GLU A 18 2.42 7.67 -4.55
CA GLU A 18 1.27 8.54 -4.24
C GLU A 18 1.68 9.69 -3.31
N TYR A 19 2.51 9.44 -2.30
CA TYR A 19 2.97 10.49 -1.38
C TYR A 19 3.84 11.53 -2.11
N ILE A 20 4.76 11.09 -2.97
CA ILE A 20 5.61 12.00 -3.77
C ILE A 20 4.75 12.88 -4.68
N TRP A 21 3.73 12.31 -5.31
CA TRP A 21 2.89 13.05 -6.25
C TRP A 21 1.90 13.99 -5.55
N SER A 22 1.25 13.53 -4.49
CA SER A 22 0.19 14.29 -3.81
C SER A 22 0.71 15.23 -2.74
N ASN A 23 1.86 14.93 -2.14
CA ASN A 23 2.38 15.56 -0.93
C ASN A 23 1.40 15.48 0.27
N GLU A 24 0.51 14.48 0.28
CA GLU A 24 -0.54 14.28 1.29
C GLU A 24 -0.43 12.89 1.92
N PRO A 25 -0.88 12.70 3.17
CA PRO A 25 -0.94 11.39 3.81
C PRO A 25 -1.79 10.40 2.99
N VAL A 26 -1.23 9.23 2.72
CA VAL A 26 -1.84 8.22 1.86
C VAL A 26 -2.52 7.14 2.69
N SER A 27 -3.81 6.92 2.44
CA SER A 27 -4.62 5.95 3.18
C SER A 27 -4.72 4.59 2.48
N SER A 28 -5.14 3.56 3.21
CA SER A 28 -5.44 2.24 2.62
C SER A 28 -6.57 2.30 1.58
N LEU A 29 -7.49 3.26 1.71
CA LEU A 29 -8.53 3.51 0.71
C LEU A 29 -7.95 4.12 -0.57
N THR A 30 -7.10 5.14 -0.43
CA THR A 30 -6.41 5.78 -1.56
C THR A 30 -5.62 4.75 -2.38
N LEU A 31 -4.87 3.87 -1.70
CA LEU A 31 -4.11 2.81 -2.36
C LEU A 31 -5.02 1.79 -3.06
N ASN A 32 -6.13 1.41 -2.43
CA ASN A 32 -7.10 0.50 -3.03
C ASN A 32 -7.72 1.10 -4.29
N GLU A 33 -8.18 2.35 -4.25
CA GLU A 33 -8.91 2.96 -5.36
C GLU A 33 -8.01 3.33 -6.54
N LYS A 34 -6.76 3.73 -6.30
CA LYS A 34 -5.87 4.27 -7.34
C LYS A 34 -4.81 3.29 -7.86
N HIS A 35 -4.33 2.36 -7.04
CA HIS A 35 -3.13 1.56 -7.37
C HIS A 35 -3.34 0.04 -7.30
N LEU A 36 -4.00 -0.43 -6.24
CA LEU A 36 -4.14 -1.86 -5.90
C LEU A 36 -5.62 -2.23 -5.80
N THR A 37 -6.38 -1.99 -6.87
CA THR A 37 -7.84 -2.18 -6.96
C THR A 37 -8.28 -3.62 -6.73
N GLN A 38 -7.40 -4.57 -7.04
CA GLN A 38 -7.59 -6.01 -6.79
C GLN A 38 -7.35 -6.44 -5.33
N VAL A 39 -6.90 -5.54 -4.45
CA VAL A 39 -6.58 -5.83 -3.04
C VAL A 39 -7.49 -5.02 -2.14
N SER A 40 -8.26 -5.69 -1.27
CA SER A 40 -9.16 -4.98 -0.35
C SER A 40 -8.43 -3.96 0.54
N SER A 41 -9.10 -2.85 0.84
CA SER A 41 -8.57 -1.83 1.77
C SER A 41 -8.21 -2.41 3.15
N ALA A 42 -8.94 -3.44 3.63
CA ALA A 42 -8.61 -4.15 4.87
C ALA A 42 -7.27 -4.90 4.79
N THR A 43 -6.99 -5.56 3.66
CA THR A 43 -5.70 -6.21 3.43
C THR A 43 -4.57 -5.20 3.32
N LEU A 44 -4.77 -4.09 2.60
CA LEU A 44 -3.77 -3.02 2.47
C LEU A 44 -3.45 -2.39 3.83
N ARG A 45 -4.45 -2.21 4.70
CA ARG A 45 -4.21 -1.72 6.07
C ARG A 45 -3.28 -2.63 6.87
N LEU A 46 -3.43 -3.95 6.74
CA LEU A 46 -2.51 -4.91 7.38
C LEU A 46 -1.11 -4.84 6.79
N ASP A 47 -0.99 -4.63 5.49
CA ASP A 47 0.31 -4.48 4.83
C ASP A 47 0.98 -3.15 5.22
N LEU A 48 0.23 -2.05 5.30
CA LEU A 48 0.71 -0.76 5.82
C LEU A 48 1.19 -0.87 7.27
N TYR A 49 0.39 -1.53 8.14
CA TYR A 49 0.80 -1.78 9.52
C TYR A 49 2.12 -2.58 9.56
N LYS A 50 2.27 -3.62 8.74
CA LYS A 50 3.54 -4.37 8.67
C LYS A 50 4.71 -3.51 8.22
N LEU A 51 4.52 -2.64 7.22
CA LEU A 51 5.56 -1.73 6.74
C LEU A 51 6.00 -0.74 7.83
N GLU A 52 5.09 -0.28 8.68
CA GLU A 52 5.38 0.60 9.82
C GLU A 52 6.18 -0.10 10.93
N GLN A 53 6.03 -1.42 11.08
CA GLN A 53 6.74 -2.20 12.12
C GLN A 53 8.13 -2.71 11.68
N MET A 54 8.54 -2.47 10.42
CA MET A 54 9.84 -2.88 9.88
C MET A 54 10.93 -1.85 10.20
#